data_AF-A0A975M5K4-F1
#
_entry.id   AF-A0A975M5K4-F1
#
_cell.length_a   1.000
_cell.length_b   1.000
_cell.length_c   1.000
_cell.angle_alpha   90.00
_cell.angle_beta   90.00
_cell.angle_gamma   90.00
#
_symmetry.space_group_name_H-M   'P 1'
#
loop_
_entity.id
_entity.type
_entity.pdbx_description
1 polymer ?
#
loop_
_entity_poly.entity_id
_entity_poly.type
_entity_poly.pdbx_seq_one_letter_code
_entity_poly.pdbx_strand_id
1 'polypeptide(L)'
;MRAFTTAATAFTLLLVLAGCSNDPSPEASGPETPPQSAATANASAELAKTLDITAGDPRQLLAEDGVYSFYAIVSDTPEQNSVCAVIENVETSLTSTGCGGEIPGVTVQEPGVPAVEAKLIDNDYDAGRELAEGWRQLHPNLLVRS
;
A
#
# COMPACT_ATOMS: atom_id res chain seq x y z
N MET A 1 -64.09 -6.48 -1.29
CA MET A 1 -64.02 -7.86 -0.74
C MET A 1 -63.83 -8.85 -1.88
N ARG A 2 -62.68 -9.50 -1.91
CA ARG A 2 -62.45 -10.88 -2.36
C ARG A 2 -61.09 -11.28 -1.78
N ALA A 3 -61.02 -12.50 -1.28
CA ALA A 3 -60.11 -12.92 -0.23
C ALA A 3 -59.42 -14.24 -0.61
N PHE A 4 -58.36 -14.56 0.16
CA PHE A 4 -57.68 -15.86 0.30
C PHE A 4 -56.84 -16.30 -0.94
N THR A 5 -55.68 -16.98 -0.87
CA THR A 5 -54.98 -17.69 0.21
C THR A 5 -53.52 -17.96 -0.21
N THR A 6 -52.68 -18.14 0.80
CA THR A 6 -51.33 -18.73 0.93
C THR A 6 -50.87 -19.82 -0.05
N ALA A 7 -49.57 -19.87 -0.34
CA ALA A 7 -48.81 -21.12 -0.46
C ALA A 7 -47.31 -20.90 -0.15
N ALA A 8 -46.85 -21.49 0.96
CA ALA A 8 -45.45 -21.66 1.30
C ALA A 8 -44.89 -22.86 0.52
N THR A 9 -43.61 -22.83 0.15
CA THR A 9 -42.87 -24.05 -0.17
C THR A 9 -41.38 -23.82 0.10
N ALA A 10 -40.96 -24.30 1.27
CA ALA A 10 -39.57 -24.50 1.63
C ALA A 10 -39.03 -25.70 0.86
N PHE A 11 -37.86 -25.56 0.25
CA PHE A 11 -37.08 -26.68 -0.27
C PHE A 11 -35.74 -26.73 0.44
N THR A 12 -35.67 -27.61 1.43
CA THR A 12 -34.45 -28.12 2.06
C THR A 12 -33.82 -29.11 1.09
N LEU A 13 -32.58 -28.88 0.66
CA LEU A 13 -31.82 -29.89 -0.10
C LEU A 13 -30.64 -30.39 0.73
N LEU A 14 -30.66 -31.71 0.88
CA LEU A 14 -29.83 -32.57 1.71
C LEU A 14 -28.34 -32.52 1.31
N LEU A 15 -27.48 -32.50 2.31
CA LEU A 15 -26.09 -32.95 2.19
C LEU A 15 -26.07 -34.47 2.00
N VAL A 16 -25.34 -34.94 0.98
CA VAL A 16 -24.85 -36.31 0.91
C VAL A 16 -23.36 -36.27 0.55
N LEU A 17 -22.52 -36.73 1.48
CA LEU A 17 -21.14 -37.12 1.23
C LEU A 17 -21.11 -38.57 0.75
N ALA A 18 -20.37 -38.85 -0.33
CA ALA A 18 -19.43 -39.97 -0.46
C ALA A 18 -18.95 -40.14 -1.91
N GLY A 19 -17.65 -40.38 -2.10
CA GLY A 19 -17.16 -41.27 -3.16
C GLY A 19 -16.22 -40.64 -4.19
N CYS A 20 -14.93 -40.94 -4.03
CA CYS A 20 -13.82 -40.63 -4.93
C CYS A 20 -13.93 -41.32 -6.30
N SER A 21 -13.50 -40.66 -7.38
CA SER A 21 -12.85 -41.28 -8.55
C SER A 21 -12.04 -40.22 -9.30
N ASN A 22 -10.78 -40.55 -9.56
CA ASN A 22 -9.76 -39.71 -10.21
C ASN A 22 -10.12 -39.39 -11.66
N ASP A 23 -9.96 -38.12 -12.05
CA ASP A 23 -9.57 -37.71 -13.41
C ASP A 23 -8.72 -36.41 -13.31
N PRO A 24 -7.59 -36.29 -14.03
CA PRO A 24 -6.71 -35.13 -13.95
C PRO A 24 -7.23 -34.02 -14.88
N SER A 25 -7.69 -32.91 -14.30
CA SER A 25 -8.09 -31.71 -15.04
C SER A 25 -7.29 -30.51 -14.52
N PRO A 26 -6.91 -29.58 -15.40
CA PRO A 26 -5.63 -28.90 -15.37
C PRO A 26 -5.55 -27.83 -14.29
N GLU A 27 -4.30 -27.59 -13.87
CA GLU A 27 -3.84 -26.40 -13.16
C GLU A 27 -4.41 -25.10 -13.75
N ALA A 28 -4.34 -24.07 -12.90
CA ALA A 28 -4.45 -22.65 -13.19
C ALA A 28 -5.84 -22.04 -13.04
N SER A 29 -6.15 -21.72 -11.79
CA SER A 29 -6.58 -20.36 -11.48
C SER A 29 -5.82 -19.92 -10.24
N GLY A 30 -4.52 -19.68 -10.43
CA GLY A 30 -3.82 -18.78 -9.52
C GLY A 30 -4.54 -17.43 -9.57
N PRO A 31 -4.61 -16.69 -8.47
CA PRO A 31 -5.18 -15.36 -8.50
C PRO A 31 -4.42 -14.57 -9.58
N GLU A 32 -5.15 -14.06 -10.57
CA GLU A 32 -4.61 -13.09 -11.52
C GLU A 32 -4.19 -11.88 -10.69
N THR A 33 -2.93 -11.86 -10.27
CA THR A 33 -2.26 -10.65 -9.80
C THR A 33 -2.47 -9.63 -10.92
N PRO A 34 -3.13 -8.50 -10.66
CA PRO A 34 -3.29 -7.46 -11.66
C PRO A 34 -1.90 -7.17 -12.24
N PRO A 35 -1.75 -7.05 -13.57
CA PRO A 35 -0.46 -6.67 -14.13
C PRO A 35 -0.05 -5.38 -13.44
N GLN A 36 1.00 -5.46 -12.63
CA GLN A 36 1.61 -4.29 -12.02
C GLN A 36 1.91 -3.35 -13.17
N SER A 37 1.15 -2.25 -13.25
CA SER A 37 1.18 -1.35 -14.39
C SER A 37 2.63 -0.95 -14.63
N ALA A 38 3.12 -1.10 -15.87
CA ALA A 38 4.49 -0.72 -16.22
C ALA A 38 4.81 0.74 -15.83
N ALA A 39 3.78 1.59 -15.76
CA ALA A 39 3.88 2.96 -15.26
C ALA A 39 4.30 3.02 -13.78
N THR A 40 3.73 2.18 -12.91
CA THR A 40 4.05 2.12 -11.47
C THR A 40 5.47 1.58 -11.23
N ALA A 41 5.89 0.60 -12.03
CA ALA A 41 7.26 0.07 -11.97
C ALA A 41 8.29 1.14 -12.40
N ASN A 42 8.00 1.91 -13.45
CA ASN A 42 8.89 2.98 -13.90
C ASN A 42 9.01 4.13 -12.87
N ALA A 43 7.89 4.58 -12.29
CA ALA A 43 7.91 5.63 -11.27
C ALA A 43 8.73 5.23 -10.03
N SER A 44 8.57 3.97 -9.57
CA SER A 44 9.35 3.44 -8.45
C SER A 44 10.85 3.39 -8.75
N ALA A 45 11.23 2.98 -9.96
CA ALA A 45 12.64 2.90 -10.34
C ALA A 45 13.31 4.27 -10.45
N GLU A 46 12.63 5.27 -11.01
CA GLU A 46 13.14 6.64 -11.11
C GLU A 46 13.26 7.30 -9.73
N LEU A 47 12.31 7.03 -8.82
CA LEU A 47 12.37 7.48 -7.44
C LEU A 47 13.54 6.83 -6.67
N ALA A 48 13.74 5.52 -6.82
CA ALA A 48 14.86 4.82 -6.19
C ALA A 48 16.22 5.39 -6.65
N LYS A 49 16.35 5.66 -7.95
CA LYS A 49 17.53 6.30 -8.54
C LYS A 49 17.73 7.73 -8.03
N THR A 50 16.66 8.49 -7.89
CA THR A 50 16.69 9.85 -7.36
C THR A 50 17.18 9.90 -5.92
N LEU A 51 16.76 8.92 -5.12
CA LEU A 51 17.14 8.78 -3.73
C LEU A 51 18.48 8.04 -3.53
N ASP A 52 19.11 7.59 -4.62
CA ASP A 52 20.33 6.77 -4.62
C ASP A 52 20.23 5.51 -3.73
N ILE A 53 19.08 4.83 -3.76
CA ILE A 53 18.81 3.63 -2.97
C ILE A 53 18.83 2.41 -3.89
N THR A 54 19.60 1.37 -3.56
CA THR A 54 19.54 0.08 -4.27
C THR A 54 18.80 -0.98 -3.45
N ALA A 55 18.28 -2.00 -4.12
CA ALA A 55 17.60 -3.10 -3.44
C ALA A 55 18.57 -3.82 -2.50
N GLY A 56 18.18 -3.96 -1.23
CA GLY A 56 19.02 -4.55 -0.19
C GLY A 56 19.96 -3.56 0.53
N ASP A 57 19.96 -2.27 0.16
CA ASP A 57 20.61 -1.24 0.98
C ASP A 57 19.87 -1.00 2.30
N PRO A 58 20.58 -0.56 3.36
CA PRO A 58 19.92 -0.13 4.58
C PRO A 58 19.03 1.10 4.30
N ARG A 59 17.95 1.25 5.09
CA ARG A 59 16.99 2.35 4.95
C ARG A 59 17.67 3.72 4.79
N GLN A 60 17.23 4.50 3.81
CA GLN A 60 17.74 5.84 3.57
C GLN A 60 16.92 6.85 4.39
N LEU A 61 17.58 7.57 5.29
CA LEU A 61 16.96 8.68 6.02
C LEU A 61 16.76 9.87 5.08
N LEU A 62 15.56 10.43 5.06
CA LEU A 62 15.22 11.60 4.25
C LEU A 62 15.11 12.88 5.08
N ALA A 63 14.45 12.79 6.23
CA ALA A 63 14.25 13.91 7.13
C ALA A 63 13.91 13.44 8.56
N GLU A 64 14.09 14.37 9.51
CA GLU A 64 13.62 14.26 10.88
C GLU A 64 12.74 15.48 11.19
N ASP A 65 11.62 15.27 11.88
CA ASP A 65 10.75 16.37 12.36
C ASP A 65 10.17 16.00 13.72
N GLY A 66 10.70 16.63 14.78
CA GLY A 66 10.34 16.32 16.16
C GLY A 66 10.69 14.88 16.53
N VAL A 67 9.68 14.08 16.87
CA VAL A 67 9.81 12.66 17.25
C VAL A 67 9.74 11.70 16.07
N TYR A 68 9.53 12.22 14.85
CA TYR A 68 9.37 11.39 13.66
C TYR A 68 10.63 11.41 12.79
N SER A 69 11.08 10.22 12.39
CA SER A 69 12.09 10.02 11.36
C SER A 69 11.41 9.43 10.12
N PHE A 70 11.75 9.99 8.96
CA PHE A 70 11.16 9.62 7.67
C PHE A 70 12.21 8.95 6.80
N TYR A 71 11.92 7.75 6.31
CA TYR A 71 12.84 6.97 5.49
C TYR A 71 12.20 6.55 4.17
N ALA A 72 13.07 6.25 3.22
CA ALA A 72 12.74 5.46 2.05
C ALA A 72 13.51 4.14 2.08
N ILE A 73 12.85 3.07 1.64
CA ILE A 73 13.45 1.75 1.44
C ILE A 73 13.07 1.23 0.06
N VAL A 74 13.97 0.53 -0.60
CA VAL A 74 13.61 -0.28 -1.78
C VAL A 74 13.28 -1.67 -1.28
N SER A 75 12.07 -2.14 -1.57
CA SER A 75 11.66 -3.50 -1.22
C SER A 75 12.60 -4.53 -1.84
N ASP A 76 13.08 -5.47 -1.03
CA ASP A 76 13.91 -6.60 -1.43
C ASP A 76 13.10 -7.74 -2.04
N THR A 77 11.76 -7.64 -2.02
CA THR A 77 10.90 -8.61 -2.70
C THR A 77 10.88 -8.35 -4.20
N PRO A 78 11.32 -9.34 -5.02
CA PRO A 78 11.52 -9.17 -6.47
C PRO A 78 10.21 -8.90 -7.22
N GLU A 79 9.07 -9.26 -6.64
CA GLU A 79 7.75 -9.03 -7.23
C GLU A 79 7.31 -7.57 -7.12
N GLN A 80 7.89 -6.77 -6.21
CA GLN A 80 7.44 -5.40 -5.98
C GLN A 80 8.46 -4.35 -6.41
N ASN A 81 9.79 -4.57 -6.29
CA ASN A 81 10.86 -3.60 -6.63
C ASN A 81 10.48 -2.14 -6.33
N SER A 82 9.68 -1.94 -5.28
CA SER A 82 8.93 -0.72 -5.05
C SER A 82 9.63 0.06 -3.96
N VAL A 83 9.70 1.38 -4.14
CA VAL A 83 10.11 2.27 -3.06
C VAL A 83 8.96 2.35 -2.06
N CYS A 84 9.26 2.20 -0.78
CA CYS A 84 8.31 2.35 0.32
C CYS A 84 8.67 3.57 1.16
N ALA A 85 7.65 4.30 1.57
CA ALA A 85 7.76 5.34 2.59
C ALA A 85 7.68 4.70 3.97
N VAL A 86 8.53 5.15 4.90
CA VAL A 86 8.52 4.69 6.29
C VAL A 86 8.46 5.91 7.21
N ILE A 87 7.54 5.88 8.18
CA ILE A 87 7.51 6.80 9.32
C ILE A 87 7.85 6.00 10.57
N GLU A 88 8.82 6.47 11.34
CA GLU A 88 9.20 5.94 12.65
C GLU A 88 9.02 7.03 13.70
N ASN A 89 8.24 6.77 14.75
CA ASN A 89 8.25 7.56 15.97
C ASN A 89 9.39 7.04 16.86
N VAL A 90 10.44 7.83 17.07
CA VAL A 90 11.64 7.39 17.81
C VAL A 90 11.42 7.27 19.32
N GLU A 91 10.38 7.88 19.86
CA GLU A 91 10.06 7.78 21.30
C GLU A 91 9.20 6.56 21.61
N THR A 92 8.25 6.23 20.74
CA THR A 92 7.33 5.09 20.93
C THR A 92 7.76 3.84 20.18
N SER A 93 8.79 3.94 19.34
CA SER A 93 9.22 2.90 18.40
C SER A 93 8.10 2.46 17.44
N LEU A 94 7.04 3.24 17.30
CA LEU A 94 5.97 2.95 16.36
C LEU A 94 6.47 3.20 14.94
N THR A 95 6.31 2.19 14.08
CA THR A 95 6.72 2.28 12.68
C THR A 95 5.53 1.96 11.78
N SER A 96 5.39 2.73 10.70
CA SER A 96 4.42 2.47 9.63
C SER A 96 5.15 2.49 8.29
N THR A 97 4.84 1.52 7.43
CA THR A 97 5.43 1.39 6.09
C THR A 97 4.33 1.33 5.03
N GLY A 98 4.46 2.16 4.00
CA GLY A 98 3.55 2.19 2.85
C GLY A 98 4.34 2.01 1.56
N CYS A 99 4.10 0.90 0.87
CA CYS A 99 4.72 0.55 -0.40
C CYS A 99 3.72 0.71 -1.56
N GLY A 100 4.22 1.10 -2.73
CA GLY A 100 3.46 1.06 -3.98
C GLY A 100 2.57 2.27 -4.26
N GLY A 101 1.94 2.26 -5.44
CA GLY A 101 1.24 3.41 -6.04
C GLY A 101 2.14 4.24 -6.95
N GLU A 102 1.56 5.19 -7.68
CA GLU A 102 2.33 6.18 -8.47
C GLU A 102 3.13 7.12 -7.56
N ILE A 103 2.59 7.41 -6.37
CA ILE A 103 3.22 8.21 -5.32
C ILE A 103 3.16 7.40 -4.02
N PRO A 104 4.26 6.73 -3.63
CA PRO A 104 4.30 5.95 -2.39
C PRO A 104 4.02 6.83 -1.19
N GLY A 105 3.18 6.37 -0.27
CA GLY A 105 2.84 7.14 0.91
C GLY A 105 2.39 6.27 2.07
N VAL A 106 2.48 6.82 3.26
CA VAL A 106 2.14 6.12 4.49
C VAL A 106 1.56 7.09 5.51
N THR A 107 0.65 6.58 6.34
CA THR A 107 0.09 7.30 7.47
C THR A 107 0.41 6.54 8.75
N VAL A 108 0.74 7.27 9.81
CA VAL A 108 0.79 6.76 11.16
C VAL A 108 -0.19 7.55 12.03
N GLN A 109 -0.97 6.85 12.85
CA GLN A 109 -1.99 7.45 13.70
C GLN A 109 -1.92 6.80 15.09
N GLU A 110 -1.41 7.55 16.06
CA GLU A 110 -1.39 7.15 17.47
C GLU A 110 -2.69 7.60 18.16
N PRO A 111 -3.25 6.82 19.10
CA PRO A 111 -4.44 7.24 19.83
C PRO A 111 -4.22 8.56 20.58
N GLY A 112 -5.01 9.60 20.25
CA GLY A 112 -4.94 10.90 20.92
C GLY A 112 -3.87 11.86 20.41
N VAL A 113 -3.14 11.49 19.34
CA VAL A 113 -2.18 12.35 18.62
C VAL A 113 -2.74 12.65 17.22
N PRO A 114 -2.45 13.78 16.56
CA PRO A 114 -2.77 13.95 15.14
C PRO A 114 -2.10 12.90 14.25
N ALA A 115 -2.74 12.52 13.14
CA ALA A 115 -2.14 11.60 12.18
C ALA A 115 -0.95 12.26 11.51
N VAL A 116 0.15 11.54 11.31
CA VAL A 116 1.25 11.99 10.46
C VAL A 116 1.22 11.22 9.15
N GLU A 117 1.23 11.95 8.05
CA GLU A 117 1.25 11.43 6.69
C GLU A 117 2.56 11.80 6.01
N ALA A 118 3.11 10.86 5.25
CA ALA A 118 4.29 11.08 4.41
C ALA A 118 4.03 10.57 2.99
N LYS A 119 4.53 11.29 1.99
CA LYS A 119 4.53 10.90 0.57
C LYS A 119 5.93 11.06 0.00
N LEU A 120 6.37 10.05 -0.73
CA LEU A 120 7.59 10.12 -1.54
C LEU A 120 7.24 10.62 -2.92
N ILE A 121 8.01 11.59 -3.40
CA ILE A 121 7.82 12.22 -4.70
C ILE A 121 9.13 12.17 -5.49
N ASP A 122 9.06 11.96 -6.80
CA ASP A 122 10.23 12.06 -7.66
C ASP A 122 10.65 13.52 -7.89
N ASN A 123 11.76 13.74 -8.58
CA ASN A 123 12.29 15.09 -8.82
C ASN A 123 11.46 15.95 -9.77
N ASP A 124 10.65 15.32 -10.62
CA ASP A 124 9.85 16.00 -11.64
C ASP A 124 8.40 16.24 -11.17
N TYR A 125 8.07 15.80 -9.95
CA TYR A 125 6.78 15.97 -9.33
C TYR A 125 6.47 17.43 -8.99
N ASP A 126 5.40 17.96 -9.56
CA ASP A 126 4.85 19.27 -9.18
C ASP A 126 4.02 19.16 -7.90
N ALA A 127 4.64 19.45 -6.76
CA ALA A 127 4.01 19.45 -5.44
C ALA A 127 3.12 20.69 -5.17
N GLY A 128 2.91 21.59 -6.14
CA GLY A 128 2.24 22.87 -5.92
C GLY A 128 0.83 22.73 -5.32
N ARG A 129 0.08 21.69 -5.71
CA ARG A 129 -1.24 21.40 -5.15
C ARG A 129 -1.15 20.97 -3.69
N GLU A 130 -0.30 20.00 -3.39
CA GLU A 130 -0.11 19.44 -2.06
C GLU A 130 0.36 20.52 -1.08
N LEU A 131 1.30 21.38 -1.50
CA LEU A 131 1.74 22.52 -0.72
C LEU A 131 0.59 23.49 -0.42
N ALA A 132 -0.30 23.74 -1.38
CA ALA A 132 -1.50 24.56 -1.17
C ALA A 132 -2.53 23.90 -0.24
N GLU A 133 -2.53 22.56 -0.16
CA GLU A 133 -3.35 21.75 0.76
C GLU A 133 -2.72 21.55 2.15
N GLY A 134 -1.63 22.27 2.45
CA GLY A 134 -1.00 22.28 3.76
C GLY A 134 0.06 21.20 3.98
N TRP A 135 0.50 20.51 2.93
CA TRP A 135 1.69 19.67 3.01
C TRP A 135 2.94 20.54 3.13
N ARG A 136 3.96 20.02 3.83
CA ARG A 136 5.29 20.61 3.94
C ARG A 136 6.29 19.73 3.21
N GLN A 137 7.21 20.34 2.46
CA GLN A 137 8.32 19.61 1.86
C GLN A 137 9.52 19.66 2.80
N LEU A 138 9.91 18.51 3.35
CA LEU A 138 11.03 18.40 4.29
C LEU A 138 12.33 17.91 3.63
N HIS A 139 12.19 17.22 2.50
CA HIS A 139 13.28 16.77 1.63
C HIS A 139 12.79 16.91 0.18
N PRO A 140 13.66 17.10 -0.84
CA PRO A 140 13.25 17.18 -2.24
C PRO A 140 12.25 16.09 -2.66
N ASN A 141 12.42 14.89 -2.12
CA ASN A 141 11.59 13.72 -2.40
C ASN A 141 10.60 13.34 -1.29
N LEU A 142 10.31 14.25 -0.35
CA LEU A 142 9.43 13.97 0.79
C LEU A 142 8.46 15.12 1.09
N LEU A 143 7.17 14.82 1.04
CA LEU A 143 6.11 15.66 1.56
C LEU A 143 5.54 15.08 2.85
N VAL A 144 5.30 15.92 3.84
CA VAL A 144 4.77 15.54 5.16
C VAL A 144 3.59 16.44 5.56
N ARG A 145 2.59 15.85 6.22
CA ARG A 145 1.46 16.56 6.85
C ARG A 145 1.14 15.96 8.21
N SER A 146 0.67 16.78 9.13
CA SER A 146 0.29 16.43 10.52
C SER A 146 -0.90 17.25 11.00
#